data_AF-A0A367MDP1-F1
#
_entry.id   AF-A0A367MDP1-F1
#
_cell.length_a   1.000
_cell.length_b   1.000
_cell.length_c   1.000
_cell.angle_alpha   90.00
_cell.angle_beta   90.00
_cell.angle_gamma   90.00
#
_symmetry.space_group_name_H-M   'P 1'
#
loop_
_entity.id
_entity.type
_entity.pdbx_description
1 polymer ?
#
loop_
_entity_poly.entity_id
_entity_poly.type
_entity_poly.pdbx_seq_one_letter_code
_entity_poly.pdbx_strand_id
1 'polypeptide(L)'
;MRITLLDNFDSFTYNLVEQFCLLGAEVRVMRNDTPLPTIQAALLAEGCELLVLSPGPGRPEDAGCMLELLAWARGRLPVLGVCLGHQALALAAGGAVGEARKPLHGTSTSLRFDQRHPLFDGIAALRVARYHSLV
;
A
#
# COMPACT_ATOMS: atom_id res chain seq x y z
N MET A 1 10.62 12.58 -7.23
CA MET A 1 9.96 11.93 -6.09
C MET A 1 10.59 10.55 -5.91
N ARG A 2 11.09 10.25 -4.71
CA ARG A 2 11.68 8.95 -4.37
C ARG A 2 10.72 8.10 -3.57
N ILE A 3 10.34 6.95 -4.13
CA ILE A 3 9.38 6.04 -3.55
C ILE A 3 10.09 4.75 -3.17
N THR A 4 9.86 4.29 -1.94
CA THR A 4 10.15 2.91 -1.59
C THR A 4 8.83 2.15 -1.54
N LEU A 5 8.73 1.08 -2.33
CA LEU A 5 7.58 0.20 -2.40
C LEU A 5 7.91 -1.10 -1.68
N LEU A 6 7.21 -1.37 -0.58
CA LEU A 6 7.30 -2.64 0.14
C LEU A 6 6.42 -3.69 -0.56
N ASP A 7 7.06 -4.65 -1.22
CA ASP A 7 6.44 -5.78 -1.89
C ASP A 7 6.03 -6.86 -0.88
N ASN A 8 4.74 -7.13 -0.78
CA ASN A 8 4.17 -8.19 0.05
C ASN A 8 3.92 -9.46 -0.78
N PHE A 9 4.81 -9.75 -1.73
CA PHE A 9 4.74 -10.91 -2.63
C PHE A 9 3.50 -10.93 -3.52
N ASP A 10 3.15 -9.78 -4.09
CA ASP A 10 1.98 -9.66 -4.96
C ASP A 10 2.34 -9.60 -6.44
N SER A 11 1.47 -10.19 -7.27
CA SER A 11 1.65 -10.22 -8.72
C SER A 11 1.42 -8.86 -9.39
N PHE A 12 0.79 -7.90 -8.72
CA PHE A 12 0.51 -6.56 -9.25
C PHE A 12 1.48 -5.48 -8.76
N THR A 13 2.47 -5.83 -7.93
CA THR A 13 3.48 -4.88 -7.43
C THR A 13 4.11 -4.07 -8.56
N TYR A 14 4.52 -4.70 -9.65
CA TYR A 14 5.19 -4.01 -10.76
C TYR A 14 4.27 -3.16 -11.62
N ASN A 15 2.95 -3.39 -11.58
CA ASN A 15 2.00 -2.47 -12.20
C ASN A 15 2.04 -1.12 -11.48
N LEU A 16 2.13 -1.11 -10.14
CA LEU A 16 2.27 0.12 -9.38
C LEU A 16 3.62 0.80 -9.67
N VAL A 17 4.70 0.01 -9.70
CA VAL A 17 6.05 0.52 -10.04
C VAL A 17 6.02 1.24 -11.39
N GLU A 18 5.47 0.60 -12.42
CA GLU A 18 5.38 1.18 -13.76
C GLU A 18 4.61 2.50 -13.77
N GLN A 19 3.42 2.54 -13.13
CA GLN A 19 2.62 3.76 -13.07
C GLN A 19 3.36 4.92 -12.38
N PHE A 20 4.08 4.65 -11.29
CA PHE A 20 4.90 5.68 -10.62
C PHE A 20 6.07 6.14 -11.50
N CYS A 21 6.77 5.21 -12.16
CA CYS A 21 7.86 5.55 -13.06
C CYS A 21 7.40 6.38 -14.26
N LEU A 22 6.22 6.09 -14.84
CA LEU A 22 5.61 6.88 -15.91
C LEU A 22 5.29 8.32 -15.47
N LEU A 23 5.03 8.53 -14.18
CA LEU A 23 4.84 9.85 -13.57
C LEU A 23 6.16 10.53 -13.16
N GLY A 24 7.31 9.93 -13.47
CA GLY A 24 8.64 10.48 -13.20
C GLY A 24 9.18 10.21 -11.79
N ALA A 25 8.60 9.27 -11.05
CA ALA A 25 9.14 8.86 -9.75
C ALA A 25 10.29 7.85 -9.89
N GLU A 26 11.25 7.94 -8.98
CA GLU A 26 12.28 6.91 -8.79
C GLU A 26 11.75 5.90 -7.77
N VAL A 27 11.54 4.64 -8.19
CA VAL A 27 10.93 3.61 -7.33
C VAL A 27 11.95 2.54 -6.97
N ARG A 28 12.15 2.32 -5.67
CA ARG A 28 12.88 1.17 -5.13
C ARG A 28 11.91 0.15 -4.55
N VAL A 29 12.01 -1.10 -4.98
CA VAL A 29 11.21 -2.20 -4.43
C VAL A 29 12.03 -2.94 -3.36
N MET A 30 11.43 -3.18 -2.20
CA MET A 30 11.99 -4.01 -1.13
C MET A 30 10.92 -5.00 -0.67
N ARG A 31 11.29 -6.23 -0.31
CA ARG A 31 10.31 -7.23 0.12
C ARG A 31 10.05 -7.17 1.62
N ASN A 32 8.85 -7.57 2.05
CA ASN A 32 8.47 -7.56 3.46
C ASN A 32 9.21 -8.59 4.34
N ASP A 33 9.94 -9.53 3.74
CA ASP A 33 10.86 -10.47 4.41
C ASP A 33 12.27 -9.89 4.60
N THR A 34 12.54 -8.71 4.04
CA THR A 34 13.82 -8.02 4.25
C THR A 34 13.91 -7.56 5.70
N PRO A 35 15.05 -7.75 6.39
CA PRO A 35 15.20 -7.30 7.77
C PRO A 35 14.87 -5.82 7.94
N LEU A 36 14.05 -5.49 8.93
CA LEU A 36 13.58 -4.13 9.19
C LEU A 36 14.72 -3.09 9.25
N PRO A 37 15.86 -3.33 9.93
CA PRO A 37 16.97 -2.37 9.97
C PRO A 37 17.53 -2.04 8.58
N THR A 38 17.52 -3.01 7.65
CA THR A 38 17.98 -2.83 6.28
C THR A 38 17.05 -1.90 5.51
N ILE A 39 15.73 -2.06 5.66
CA ILE A 39 14.74 -1.16 5.04
C ILE A 39 14.84 0.24 5.62
N GLN A 40 14.96 0.37 6.94
CA GLN A 40 15.09 1.68 7.59
C GLN A 40 16.36 2.42 7.13
N ALA A 41 17.49 1.72 7.05
CA ALA A 41 18.75 2.30 6.56
C ALA A 41 18.63 2.77 5.11
N ALA A 42 18.00 1.96 4.25
CA ALA A 42 17.70 2.30 2.86
C ALA A 42 16.84 3.57 2.75
N LEU A 43 15.72 3.62 3.48
CA LEU A 43 14.79 4.76 3.48
C LEU A 43 15.49 6.08 3.85
N LEU A 44 16.37 6.05 4.85
CA LEU A 44 17.13 7.20 5.30
C LEU A 44 18.24 7.60 4.31
N ALA A 45 19.02 6.62 3.83
CA ALA A 45 20.16 6.88 2.95
C ALA A 45 19.74 7.42 1.57
N GLU A 46 18.59 6.97 1.07
CA GLU A 46 18.12 7.34 -0.27
C GLU A 46 17.21 8.56 -0.26
N GLY A 47 16.84 9.09 0.91
CA GLY A 47 15.93 10.22 1.02
C GLY A 47 14.54 9.87 0.51
N CYS A 48 13.99 8.75 0.98
CA CYS A 48 12.65 8.32 0.60
C CYS A 48 11.61 9.39 0.97
N GLU A 49 10.76 9.76 0.03
CA GLU A 49 9.72 10.78 0.18
C GLU A 49 8.33 10.16 0.39
N LEU A 50 8.12 8.91 -0.03
CA LEU A 50 6.86 8.17 0.14
C LEU A 50 7.14 6.67 0.29
N LEU A 51 6.57 6.08 1.34
CA LEU A 51 6.49 4.63 1.49
C LEU A 51 5.17 4.13 0.89
N VAL A 52 5.26 3.18 -0.06
CA VAL A 52 4.09 2.51 -0.63
C VAL A 52 4.05 1.08 -0.11
N LEU A 53 2.92 0.67 0.46
CA LEU A 53 2.65 -0.72 0.88
C LEU A 53 1.82 -1.39 -0.22
N SER A 54 2.40 -2.37 -0.89
CA SER A 54 1.77 -3.10 -1.98
C SER A 54 0.58 -3.96 -1.52
N PRO A 55 -0.25 -4.45 -2.46
CA PRO A 55 -1.16 -5.57 -2.20
C PRO A 55 -0.39 -6.82 -1.77
N GLY A 56 -1.10 -7.86 -1.35
CA GLY A 56 -0.50 -9.15 -1.01
C GLY A 56 -1.54 -10.15 -0.51
N PRO A 57 -1.16 -11.43 -0.40
CA PRO A 57 -2.00 -12.46 0.17
C PRO A 57 -2.06 -12.37 1.70
N GLY A 58 -3.00 -13.10 2.30
CA GLY A 58 -3.07 -13.27 3.75
C GLY A 58 -3.52 -12.02 4.51
N ARG A 59 -3.10 -11.93 5.77
CA ARG A 59 -3.48 -10.87 6.71
C ARG A 59 -2.31 -9.93 6.97
N PRO A 60 -2.54 -8.63 7.25
CA PRO A 60 -1.44 -7.71 7.52
C PRO A 60 -0.56 -8.11 8.71
N GLU A 61 -1.14 -8.79 9.70
CA GLU A 61 -0.45 -9.32 10.88
C GLU A 61 0.66 -10.31 10.53
N ASP A 62 0.51 -11.02 9.40
CA ASP A 62 1.45 -12.06 8.95
C ASP A 62 2.42 -11.55 7.87
N ALA A 63 2.31 -10.27 7.48
CA ALA A 63 3.02 -9.70 6.35
C ALA A 63 4.44 -9.19 6.70
N GLY A 64 5.27 -10.10 7.21
CA GLY A 64 6.67 -9.85 7.54
C GLY A 64 6.86 -8.60 8.40
N CYS A 65 7.82 -7.75 8.04
CA CYS A 65 8.11 -6.53 8.79
C CYS A 65 7.13 -5.36 8.54
N MET A 66 6.06 -5.55 7.77
CA MET A 66 5.22 -4.44 7.29
C MET A 66 4.61 -3.59 8.43
N LEU A 67 4.05 -4.22 9.48
CA LEU A 67 3.44 -3.48 10.59
C LEU A 67 4.48 -2.73 11.44
N GLU A 68 5.64 -3.35 11.69
CA GLU A 68 6.74 -2.71 12.40
C GLU A 68 7.32 -1.53 11.60
N LEU A 69 7.47 -1.71 10.29
CA LEU A 69 7.90 -0.66 9.38
C LEU A 69 6.89 0.49 9.37
N LEU A 70 5.59 0.19 9.35
CA LEU A 70 4.54 1.21 9.38
C LEU A 70 4.54 1.98 10.72
N ALA A 71 4.72 1.29 11.84
CA ALA A 71 4.88 1.91 13.15
C ALA A 71 6.10 2.84 13.19
N TRP A 72 7.20 2.44 12.55
CA TRP A 72 8.36 3.29 12.38
C TRP A 72 8.10 4.46 11.41
N ALA A 73 7.42 4.26 10.29
CA ALA A 73 7.17 5.33 9.31
C ALA A 73 6.21 6.41 9.83
N ARG A 74 5.36 6.09 10.81
CA ARG A 74 4.35 6.99 11.37
C ARG A 74 4.97 8.28 11.90
N GLY A 75 4.53 9.41 11.33
CA GLY A 75 5.02 10.75 11.66
C GLY A 75 6.40 11.09 11.05
N ARG A 76 7.00 10.17 10.29
CA ARG A 76 8.28 10.37 9.59
C ARG A 76 8.11 10.52 8.09
N LEU A 77 7.26 9.68 7.49
CA LEU A 77 7.03 9.62 6.05
C LEU A 77 5.52 9.52 5.77
N PRO A 78 5.02 10.11 4.68
CA PRO A 78 3.70 9.75 4.17
C PRO A 78 3.72 8.27 3.74
N VAL A 79 2.60 7.59 3.96
CA VAL A 79 2.43 6.18 3.60
C VAL A 79 1.17 6.01 2.77
N LEU A 80 1.30 5.36 1.61
CA LEU A 80 0.18 4.96 0.76
C LEU A 80 0.05 3.43 0.80
N GLY A 81 -1.12 2.92 1.19
CA GLY A 81 -1.39 1.49 1.23
C GLY A 81 -2.39 1.07 0.16
N VAL A 82 -2.11 -0.02 -0.55
CA VAL A 82 -2.99 -0.61 -1.56
C VAL A 82 -3.41 -2.01 -1.11
N CYS A 83 -4.72 -2.31 -1.11
CA CYS A 83 -5.26 -3.60 -0.69
C CYS A 83 -4.76 -4.06 0.70
N LEU A 84 -3.89 -5.08 0.78
CA LEU A 84 -3.24 -5.52 2.03
C LEU A 84 -2.53 -4.36 2.74
N GLY A 85 -1.84 -3.50 2.00
CA GLY A 85 -1.23 -2.30 2.56
C GLY A 85 -2.25 -1.32 3.15
N HIS A 86 -3.45 -1.20 2.55
CA HIS A 86 -4.53 -0.37 3.10
C HIS A 86 -5.11 -0.99 4.39
N GLN A 87 -5.25 -2.31 4.43
CA GLN A 87 -5.67 -3.04 5.63
C GLN A 87 -4.66 -2.85 6.78
N ALA A 88 -3.35 -2.88 6.48
CA ALA A 88 -2.30 -2.59 7.46
C ALA A 88 -2.45 -1.17 8.05
N LEU A 89 -2.74 -0.16 7.22
CA LEU A 89 -3.02 1.20 7.69
C LEU A 89 -4.22 1.25 8.63
N ALA A 90 -5.31 0.54 8.30
CA ALA A 90 -6.49 0.48 9.15
C ALA A 90 -6.18 -0.15 10.52
N LEU A 91 -5.46 -1.28 10.56
CA LEU A 91 -5.06 -1.93 11.81
C LEU A 91 -4.13 -1.04 12.65
N ALA A 92 -3.14 -0.40 12.02
CA ALA A 92 -2.20 0.50 12.72
C ALA A 92 -2.89 1.74 13.32
N ALA A 93 -4.05 2.13 12.76
CA ALA A 93 -4.91 3.19 13.29
C ALA A 93 -5.89 2.71 14.38
N GLY A 94 -5.86 1.43 14.78
CA GLY A 94 -6.78 0.83 15.74
C GLY A 94 -8.12 0.39 15.15
N GLY A 95 -8.24 0.36 13.82
CA GLY A 95 -9.38 -0.21 13.12
C GLY A 95 -9.34 -1.75 13.11
N ALA A 96 -10.41 -2.35 12.60
CA ALA A 96 -10.52 -3.80 12.40
C ALA A 96 -10.58 -4.14 10.92
N VAL A 97 -9.93 -5.25 10.55
CA VAL A 97 -9.99 -5.85 9.22
C VAL A 97 -10.57 -7.25 9.37
N GLY A 98 -11.57 -7.58 8.55
CA GLY A 98 -12.27 -8.87 8.60
C GLY A 98 -12.58 -9.40 7.21
N GLU A 99 -13.15 -10.59 7.17
CA GLU A 99 -13.52 -11.28 5.94
C GLU A 99 -14.64 -10.53 5.20
N ALA A 100 -14.51 -10.47 3.88
CA ALA A 100 -15.55 -9.91 3.04
C ALA A 100 -16.73 -10.89 2.96
N ARG A 101 -17.97 -10.40 3.16
CA ARG A 101 -19.18 -11.24 3.05
C ARG A 101 -19.32 -11.98 1.71
N LYS A 102 -18.74 -11.41 0.64
CA LYS A 102 -18.61 -12.04 -0.67
C LYS A 102 -17.27 -11.63 -1.27
N PRO A 103 -16.36 -12.56 -1.58
CA PRO A 103 -15.15 -12.24 -2.31
C PRO A 103 -15.52 -11.76 -3.72
N LEU A 104 -15.01 -10.58 -4.08
CA LEU A 104 -15.06 -10.10 -5.46
C LEU A 104 -13.67 -10.28 -6.08
N HIS A 105 -13.58 -11.12 -7.10
CA HIS A 105 -12.41 -11.30 -7.96
C HIS A 105 -12.72 -10.83 -9.38
N GLY A 106 -11.91 -9.93 -9.92
CA GLY A 106 -12.04 -9.48 -11.32
C GLY A 106 -13.31 -8.67 -11.60
N THR A 107 -13.97 -8.13 -10.58
CA THR A 107 -15.19 -7.33 -10.76
C THR A 107 -14.84 -5.85 -10.78
N SER A 108 -15.40 -5.12 -11.75
CA SER A 108 -15.36 -3.67 -11.77
C SER A 108 -16.53 -3.11 -10.96
N THR A 109 -16.26 -2.22 -10.01
CA THR A 109 -17.28 -1.54 -9.20
C THR A 109 -17.13 -0.04 -9.34
N SER A 110 -18.24 0.69 -9.43
CA SER A 110 -18.22 2.14 -9.37
C SER A 110 -18.14 2.58 -7.90
N LEU A 111 -17.11 3.35 -7.56
CA LEU A 111 -16.97 3.99 -6.26
C LEU A 111 -17.27 5.48 -6.39
N ARG A 112 -17.86 6.03 -5.33
CA ARG A 112 -17.97 7.48 -5.10
C ARG A 112 -16.96 7.84 -4.02
N PHE A 113 -16.29 8.96 -4.20
CA PHE A 113 -15.26 9.41 -3.27
C PHE A 113 -15.73 10.59 -2.45
N ASP A 114 -15.25 10.63 -1.22
CA ASP A 114 -15.37 11.81 -0.39
C ASP A 114 -14.51 12.93 -0.98
N GLN A 115 -15.17 14.02 -1.41
CA GLN A 115 -14.51 15.17 -2.04
C GLN A 115 -13.73 16.03 -1.03
N ARG A 116 -13.74 15.69 0.27
CA ARG A 116 -12.96 16.39 1.29
C ARG A 116 -11.47 16.05 1.25
N HIS A 117 -11.08 14.92 0.65
CA HIS A 117 -9.69 14.49 0.63
C HIS A 117 -9.01 14.91 -0.69
N PRO A 118 -7.87 15.61 -0.66
CA PRO A 118 -7.20 16.12 -1.88
C PRO A 118 -6.87 15.06 -2.93
N LEU A 119 -6.57 13.82 -2.50
CA LEU A 119 -6.33 12.68 -3.40
C LEU A 119 -7.48 12.41 -4.38
N PHE A 120 -8.71 12.76 -4.00
CA PHE A 120 -9.93 12.48 -4.78
C PHE A 120 -10.57 13.75 -5.35
N ASP A 121 -9.87 14.89 -5.27
CA ASP A 121 -10.39 16.15 -5.80
C ASP A 121 -10.65 16.04 -7.31
N GLY A 122 -11.82 16.50 -7.75
CA GLY A 122 -12.29 16.37 -9.13
C GLY A 122 -12.71 14.96 -9.56
N ILE A 123 -12.63 13.94 -8.69
CA ILE A 123 -13.02 12.55 -9.02
C ILE A 123 -14.41 12.27 -8.43
N ALA A 124 -15.46 12.57 -9.20
CA ALA A 124 -16.84 12.36 -8.77
C ALA A 124 -17.22 10.87 -8.61
N ALA A 125 -16.86 10.05 -9.60
CA ALA A 125 -17.01 8.60 -9.56
C ALA A 125 -15.96 7.93 -10.44
N LEU A 126 -15.44 6.78 -9.99
CA LEU A 126 -14.46 6.00 -10.74
C LEU A 126 -14.86 4.53 -10.74
N ARG A 127 -14.71 3.87 -11.89
CA ARG A 127 -14.74 2.42 -11.95
C ARG A 127 -13.39 1.88 -11.53
N VAL A 128 -13.36 1.12 -10.45
CA VAL A 128 -12.14 0.49 -9.94
C VAL A 128 -12.24 -1.03 -10.07
N ALA A 129 -11.10 -1.67 -10.29
CA ALA A 129 -10.97 -3.11 -10.17
C ALA A 129 -11.01 -3.50 -8.68
N ARG A 130 -11.78 -4.54 -8.34
CA ARG A 130 -11.85 -5.08 -6.98
C ARG A 130 -11.25 -6.48 -6.94
N TYR A 131 -10.40 -6.68 -5.94
CA TYR A 131 -9.76 -7.94 -5.60
C TYR A 131 -9.72 -8.03 -4.08
N HIS A 132 -10.22 -9.12 -3.50
CA HIS A 132 -10.14 -9.34 -2.05
C HIS A 132 -9.26 -10.56 -1.79
N SER A 133 -8.20 -10.37 -1.02
CA SER A 133 -7.33 -11.46 -0.58
C SER A 133 -7.85 -12.18 0.67
N LEU A 134 -8.64 -11.49 1.51
CA LEU A 134 -9.31 -12.09 2.67
C LEU A 134 -10.65 -12.68 2.24
N VAL A 135 -10.66 -14.00 2.10
CA VAL A 135 -11.79 -14.84 1.70
C VAL A 135 -12.30 -15.59 2.91
#